data_AF-A0A7C1A5G0-F1
#
_entry.id   AF-A0A7C1A5G0-F1
#
_cell.length_a   1.000
_cell.length_b   1.000
_cell.length_c   1.000
_cell.angle_alpha   90.00
_cell.angle_beta   90.00
_cell.angle_gamma   90.00
#
_symmetry.space_group_name_H-M   'P 1'
#
loop_
_entity.id
_entity.type
_entity.pdbx_description
1 polymer ?
#
loop_
_entity_poly.entity_id
_entity_poly.type
_entity_poly.pdbx_seq_one_letter_code
_entity_poly.pdbx_strand_id
1 'polypeptide(L)' 'MIDRDGYRPNVGIIITNRSGRLFWARRVGQDAWQFPQG' A
#
# COMPACT_ATOMS: atom_id res chain seq x y z
N MET A 1 -9.88 -9.55 -12.12
CA MET A 1 -9.68 -10.99 -11.90
C MET A 1 -9.61 -11.20 -10.40
N ILE A 2 -10.59 -11.92 -9.86
CA ILE A 2 -10.68 -12.31 -8.45
C ILE A 2 -10.53 -13.84 -8.46
N ASP A 3 -9.79 -14.40 -7.51
CA ASP A 3 -9.62 -15.84 -7.43
C ASP A 3 -10.89 -16.55 -6.93
N ARG A 4 -10.83 -17.89 -6.85
CA ARG A 4 -11.99 -18.72 -6.46
C ARG A 4 -12.41 -18.51 -5.00
N ASP A 5 -11.51 -17.97 -4.18
CA ASP A 5 -11.73 -17.73 -2.75
C ASP A 5 -12.17 -16.27 -2.50
N GLY A 6 -12.25 -15.44 -3.53
CA GLY A 6 -12.75 -14.07 -3.44
C GLY A 6 -11.66 -13.01 -3.25
N TYR A 7 -10.37 -13.35 -3.40
CA TYR A 7 -9.27 -12.41 -3.24
C TYR A 7 -8.81 -11.81 -4.57
N ARG A 8 -8.39 -10.54 -4.51
CA ARG A 8 -7.71 -9.84 -5.61
C ARG A 8 -6.20 -9.94 -5.40
N PRO A 9 -5.44 -10.58 -6.30
CA PRO A 9 -3.99 -10.51 -6.26
C PRO A 9 -3.52 -9.06 -6.25
N ASN A 10 -2.52 -8.77 -5.43
CA ASN A 10 -2.02 -7.42 -5.21
C ASN A 10 -0.56 -7.45 -4.78
N VAL A 11 0.12 -6.30 -4.91
CA VAL A 11 1.45 -6.10 -4.33
C VAL A 11 1.44 -4.88 -3.42
N GLY A 12 2.14 -4.97 -2.28
CA GLY A 12 2.45 -3.84 -1.43
C GLY A 12 3.86 -3.33 -1.72
N ILE A 13 4.04 -2.01 -1.81
CA ILE A 13 5.33 -1.39 -2.09
C ILE A 13 5.85 -0.71 -0.82
N ILE A 14 7.01 -1.14 -0.33
CA ILE A 14 7.71 -0.47 0.77
C ILE A 14 8.83 0.39 0.19
N ILE A 15 8.72 1.70 0.39
CA ILE A 15 9.75 2.67 -0.04
C ILE A 15 10.48 3.16 1.21
N THR A 16 11.81 3.05 1.19
CA THR A 16 12.70 3.55 2.23
C THR A 16 13.74 4.51 1.66
N ASN A 17 14.26 5.41 2.51
CA ASN A 17 15.40 6.26 2.16
C ASN A 17 16.66 5.84 2.92
N ARG A 18 17.81 6.46 2.59
CA ARG A 18 19.10 6.14 3.23
C ARG A 18 19.16 6.43 4.73
N SER A 19 18.19 7.16 5.27
CA SER A 19 18.07 7.45 6.70
C SER A 19 17.18 6.44 7.44
N GLY A 20 16.75 5.36 6.77
CA GLY A 20 15.88 4.34 7.37
C GLY A 20 14.44 4.79 7.59
N ARG A 21 13.99 5.88 6.97
CA ARG A 21 12.60 6.34 7.04
C ARG A 21 11.75 5.63 5.99
N LEU A 22 10.48 5.42 6.30
CA LEU A 22 9.50 4.82 5.42
C LEU A 22 8.60 5.89 4.78
N PHE A 23 8.20 5.66 3.54
CA PHE A 23 7.13 6.42 2.92
C PHE A 23 5.77 5.92 3.43
N TRP A 24 4.99 6.82 4.02
CA TRP A 24 3.64 6.54 4.53
C TRP A 24 2.69 7.60 3.97
N ALA A 25 1.75 7.19 3.12
CA ALA A 25 0.90 8.11 2.37
C ALA A 25 -0.48 8.25 3.02
N ARG A 26 -0.99 9.48 3.11
CA ARG A 26 -2.39 9.72 3.47
C ARG A 26 -3.30 9.34 2.29
N ARG A 27 -4.36 8.61 2.58
CA ARG A 27 -5.38 8.24 1.60
C ARG A 27 -6.13 9.49 1.11
N VAL A 28 -6.41 9.56 -0.19
CA VAL A 28 -7.13 10.69 -0.79
C VAL A 28 -8.54 10.75 -0.19
N GLY A 29 -8.89 11.91 0.39
CA GLY A 29 -10.22 12.14 0.99
C GLY A 29 -10.49 11.41 2.31
N GLN A 30 -9.47 10.81 2.96
CA GLN A 30 -9.65 10.09 4.22
C GLN A 30 -8.57 10.48 5.24
N ASP A 31 -8.93 10.49 6.52
CA ASP A 31 -7.97 10.58 7.62
C ASP A 31 -7.43 9.19 7.98
N ALA A 32 -6.72 8.60 7.01
CA ALA A 32 -6.14 7.27 7.11
C ALA A 32 -4.86 7.20 6.27
N TRP A 33 -3.96 6.30 6.63
CA TRP A 33 -2.64 6.20 6.02
C TRP A 33 -2.33 4.78 5.57
N GLN A 34 -1.53 4.63 4.51
CA GLN A 34 -1.14 3.33 3.95
C GLN A 34 0.18 3.35 3.17
N PHE A 35 0.67 2.15 2.84
CA PHE A 35 1.68 1.94 1.81
C PHE A 35 1.00 1.91 0.43
N PRO A 36 1.71 2.26 -0.66
CA PRO A 36 1.21 2.04 -2.01
C PRO A 36 0.92 0.56 -2.25
N GLN A 37 -0.19 0.27 -2.91
CA GLN A 37 -0.59 -1.08 -3.30
C GLN A 37 -1.35 -1.05 -4.64
N GLY A 38 -1.32 -2.14 -5.41
CA GLY A 38 -1.82 -2.18 -6.80
C GLY A 38 -2.10 -3.57 -7.32
#